data_AF-T0SSR1-F1
#
_entry.id   AF-T0SSR1-F1
#
_cell.length_a   1.000
_cell.length_b   1.000
_cell.length_c   1.000
_cell.angle_alpha   90.00
_cell.angle_beta   90.00
_cell.angle_gamma   90.00
#
_symmetry.space_group_name_H-M   'P 1'
#
loop_
_entity.id
_entity.type
_entity.pdbx_description
1 polymer ?
#
loop_
_entity_poly.entity_id
_entity_poly.type
_entity_poly.pdbx_seq_one_letter_code
_entity_poly.pdbx_strand_id
1 'polypeptide(L)'
;MKKLFLTTLLLANVFNAYADIDLKDGYAGKSKREFIRTLKSGQRIELDLGAPKYVEEILIFAEGKQSQFSFADVYADGELISTLGVPGFDPDYPVVVRGKVKKIEVVARANSKVAILDFQVFTTRKNYNSYSQVSLAERSKFSLDDWGKHVLDSVHEMYFLMRDQGLISEQEFVDYVQPIRRMAIETQASDDARDADSLKTYMKAKKLAQKIIDAAPLFDKTLMVMDQRLDMLSIDLKTIKEDISEKYDINLE
;
A
#
# COMPACT_ATOMS: atom_id res chain seq x y z
N MET A 1 -57.87 -5.87 -1.26
CA MET A 1 -57.83 -5.60 -2.72
C MET A 1 -56.88 -4.44 -3.00
N LYS A 2 -56.08 -4.56 -4.07
CA LYS A 2 -55.06 -3.63 -4.66
C LYS A 2 -53.67 -3.71 -4.00
N LYS A 3 -52.80 -4.61 -4.50
CA LYS A 3 -51.80 -4.47 -5.60
C LYS A 3 -50.66 -3.50 -5.21
N LEU A 4 -49.49 -4.00 -4.79
CA LEU A 4 -48.29 -4.34 -5.60
C LEU A 4 -47.60 -3.09 -6.22
N PHE A 5 -46.40 -2.76 -5.74
CA PHE A 5 -45.26 -2.41 -6.59
C PHE A 5 -43.95 -2.71 -5.85
N LEU A 6 -43.30 -3.78 -6.30
CA LEU A 6 -41.87 -3.99 -6.18
C LEU A 6 -41.21 -3.01 -7.18
N THR A 7 -40.28 -2.16 -6.73
CA THR A 7 -39.23 -1.63 -7.60
C THR A 7 -37.93 -1.54 -6.81
N THR A 8 -37.11 -2.55 -7.10
CA THR A 8 -35.66 -2.62 -7.05
C THR A 8 -34.96 -1.37 -7.63
N LEU A 9 -33.69 -1.17 -7.23
CA LEU A 9 -32.72 -0.11 -7.61
C LEU A 9 -32.88 1.22 -6.84
N LEU A 10 -31.91 1.69 -6.05
CA LEU A 10 -30.46 1.72 -6.28
C LEU A 10 -29.66 1.26 -5.05
N LEU A 11 -29.20 0.01 -5.08
CA LEU A 11 -27.84 -0.31 -4.66
C LEU A 11 -26.93 0.23 -5.77
N ALA A 12 -26.69 1.54 -5.77
CA ALA A 12 -25.58 2.11 -6.49
C ALA A 12 -24.34 1.94 -5.61
N ASN A 13 -23.61 0.86 -5.87
CA ASN A 13 -22.16 0.89 -5.70
C ASN A 13 -21.65 2.07 -6.52
N VAL A 14 -21.22 3.15 -5.87
CA VAL A 14 -20.18 4.01 -6.44
C VAL A 14 -19.36 4.55 -5.29
N PHE A 15 -18.18 3.96 -5.10
CA PHE A 15 -16.98 4.58 -4.54
C PHE A 15 -17.21 5.90 -3.80
N ASN A 16 -17.38 5.86 -2.47
CA ASN A 16 -17.03 7.02 -1.67
C ASN A 16 -15.51 7.11 -1.62
N ALA A 17 -15.01 7.77 -2.67
CA ALA A 17 -13.85 8.63 -2.76
C ALA A 17 -12.76 8.38 -1.70
N TYR A 18 -11.79 7.56 -2.07
CA TYR A 18 -10.50 7.51 -1.36
C TYR A 18 -9.61 8.72 -1.70
N ALA A 19 -10.07 9.66 -2.54
CA ALA A 19 -9.30 10.82 -2.95
C ALA A 19 -9.34 11.90 -1.87
N ASP A 20 -8.17 12.24 -1.32
CA ASP A 20 -8.03 13.37 -0.38
C ASP A 20 -8.11 14.72 -1.08
N ILE A 21 -7.71 14.76 -2.34
CA ILE A 21 -7.71 15.95 -3.17
C ILE A 21 -8.35 15.60 -4.52
N ASP A 22 -9.59 16.02 -4.70
CA ASP A 22 -10.30 15.95 -5.98
C ASP A 22 -10.24 17.33 -6.67
N LEU A 23 -9.67 17.39 -7.87
CA LEU A 23 -9.49 18.65 -8.61
C LEU A 23 -10.74 19.06 -9.41
N LYS A 24 -11.80 18.26 -9.42
CA LYS A 24 -13.05 18.52 -10.14
C LYS A 24 -13.77 19.78 -9.65
N ASP A 25 -13.57 20.15 -8.39
CA ASP A 25 -14.11 21.38 -7.80
C ASP A 25 -13.09 22.53 -7.73
N GLY A 26 -11.84 22.28 -8.14
CA GLY A 26 -10.71 23.20 -7.98
C GLY A 26 -9.91 22.95 -6.70
N TYR A 27 -8.74 23.59 -6.60
CA TYR A 27 -7.80 23.37 -5.48
C TYR A 27 -6.94 24.60 -5.23
N ALA A 28 -6.65 24.89 -3.96
CA ALA A 28 -5.76 25.99 -3.54
C ALA A 28 -6.05 27.35 -4.21
N GLY A 29 -7.33 27.73 -4.32
CA GLY A 29 -7.76 28.99 -4.94
C GLY A 29 -7.73 29.00 -6.48
N LYS A 30 -7.30 27.90 -7.13
CA LYS A 30 -7.38 27.72 -8.58
C LYS A 30 -8.71 27.06 -8.96
N SER A 31 -9.33 27.55 -10.04
CA SER A 31 -10.58 26.99 -10.54
C SER A 31 -10.38 25.60 -11.14
N LYS A 32 -11.44 24.77 -11.14
CA LYS A 32 -11.41 23.45 -11.80
C LYS A 32 -10.94 23.47 -13.25
N ARG A 33 -11.13 24.57 -13.98
CA ARG A 33 -10.72 24.70 -15.39
C ARG A 33 -9.20 24.68 -15.57
N GLU A 34 -8.44 24.95 -14.51
CA GLU A 34 -6.97 24.83 -14.54
C GLU A 34 -6.53 23.37 -14.66
N PHE A 35 -7.29 22.46 -14.05
CA PHE A 35 -6.96 21.04 -13.90
C PHE A 35 -7.77 20.14 -14.83
N ILE A 36 -9.04 20.44 -15.04
CA ILE A 36 -9.99 19.67 -15.86
C ILE A 36 -10.19 20.39 -17.19
N ARG A 37 -9.33 20.07 -18.15
CA ARG A 37 -9.35 20.69 -19.49
C ARG A 37 -8.65 19.82 -20.53
N THR A 38 -8.84 20.20 -21.80
CA THR A 38 -8.07 19.61 -22.90
C THR A 38 -6.67 20.22 -23.00
N LEU A 39 -5.67 19.34 -22.92
CA LEU A 39 -4.29 19.62 -23.23
C LEU A 39 -4.00 19.36 -24.71
N LYS A 40 -3.47 20.37 -25.40
CA LYS A 40 -2.80 20.23 -26.71
C LYS A 40 -1.34 19.86 -26.49
N SER A 41 -0.66 19.43 -27.55
CA SER A 41 0.76 19.04 -27.50
C SER A 41 1.63 20.08 -26.79
N GLY A 42 2.43 19.62 -25.82
CA GLY A 42 3.32 20.44 -25.00
C GLY A 42 2.63 21.23 -23.88
N GLN A 43 1.30 21.26 -23.82
CA GLN A 43 0.58 21.89 -22.71
C GLN A 43 0.63 20.99 -21.46
N ARG A 44 0.61 21.64 -20.30
CA ARG A 44 0.68 20.98 -19.00
C ARG A 44 -0.42 21.44 -18.04
N ILE A 45 -0.85 20.53 -17.17
CA ILE A 45 -1.52 20.83 -15.91
C ILE A 45 -0.47 20.77 -14.80
N GLU A 46 -0.53 21.70 -13.87
CA GLU A 46 0.38 21.78 -12.74
C GLU A 46 -0.41 21.89 -11.43
N LEU A 47 -0.20 20.91 -10.55
CA LEU A 47 -0.72 20.88 -9.19
C LEU A 47 0.44 21.14 -8.22
N ASP A 48 0.36 22.25 -7.48
CA ASP A 48 1.25 22.55 -6.36
C ASP A 48 0.51 22.24 -5.06
N LEU A 49 1.05 21.34 -4.26
CA LEU A 49 0.49 20.91 -2.98
C LEU A 49 0.78 21.91 -1.84
N GLY A 50 1.53 22.99 -2.11
CA GLY A 50 1.92 24.06 -1.20
C GLY A 50 3.12 23.69 -0.33
N ALA A 51 3.13 22.49 0.21
CA ALA A 51 4.24 21.88 0.95
C ALA A 51 4.43 20.42 0.49
N PRO A 52 5.62 19.82 0.71
CA PRO A 52 5.83 18.40 0.44
C PRO A 52 4.81 17.54 1.20
N LYS A 53 3.92 16.86 0.48
CA LYS A 53 2.93 15.93 1.02
C LYS A 53 3.21 14.53 0.52
N TYR A 54 2.94 13.53 1.35
CA TYR A 54 2.98 12.16 0.88
C TYR A 54 1.84 11.94 -0.12
N VAL A 55 2.15 11.39 -1.29
CA VAL A 55 1.19 10.97 -2.32
C VAL A 55 1.38 9.48 -2.54
N GLU A 56 0.33 8.71 -2.31
CA GLU A 56 0.33 7.26 -2.53
C GLU A 56 0.12 6.97 -4.03
N GLU A 57 -0.95 7.54 -4.57
CA GLU A 57 -1.46 7.29 -5.91
C GLU A 57 -2.11 8.55 -6.48
N ILE A 58 -2.14 8.63 -7.81
CA ILE A 58 -2.85 9.62 -8.59
C ILE A 58 -3.78 8.85 -9.53
N LEU A 59 -5.05 9.25 -9.60
CA LEU A 59 -6.00 8.72 -10.57
C LEU A 59 -6.35 9.83 -11.55
N ILE A 60 -6.05 9.62 -12.83
CA ILE A 60 -6.36 10.56 -13.90
C ILE A 60 -7.39 9.90 -14.81
N PHE A 61 -8.48 10.59 -15.12
CA PHE A 61 -9.45 10.17 -16.11
C PHE A 61 -9.22 11.02 -17.34
N ALA A 62 -8.90 10.37 -18.47
CA ALA A 62 -8.55 11.11 -19.66
C ALA A 62 -8.93 10.42 -20.96
N GLU A 63 -9.39 11.24 -21.91
CA GLU A 63 -9.81 10.81 -23.23
C GLU A 63 -8.95 11.46 -24.33
N GLY A 64 -8.49 10.64 -25.28
CA GLY A 64 -7.79 11.09 -26.48
C GLY A 64 -8.76 11.73 -27.47
N LYS A 65 -8.57 13.01 -27.80
CA LYS A 65 -9.46 13.75 -28.71
C LYS A 65 -8.98 13.76 -30.16
N GLN A 66 -8.32 12.69 -30.60
CA GLN A 66 -7.82 12.52 -31.98
C GLN A 66 -8.03 11.10 -32.49
N SER A 67 -7.95 10.91 -33.81
CA SER A 67 -8.20 9.62 -34.47
C SER A 67 -7.12 8.56 -34.19
N GLN A 68 -5.93 8.98 -33.76
CA GLN A 68 -4.83 8.12 -33.31
C GLN A 68 -4.73 8.11 -31.78
N PHE A 69 -3.93 7.20 -31.21
CA PHE A 69 -3.62 7.22 -29.77
C PHE A 69 -3.00 8.57 -29.37
N SER A 70 -3.42 9.12 -28.22
CA SER A 70 -2.77 10.26 -27.58
C SER A 70 -1.89 9.77 -26.44
N PHE A 71 -0.91 10.58 -26.03
CA PHE A 71 -0.05 10.27 -24.90
C PHE A 71 0.11 11.47 -23.97
N ALA A 72 0.19 11.20 -22.67
CA ALA A 72 0.54 12.19 -21.66
C ALA A 72 1.60 11.62 -20.72
N ASP A 73 2.53 12.47 -20.30
CA ASP A 73 3.54 12.14 -19.30
C ASP A 73 3.14 12.75 -17.96
N VAL A 74 3.31 11.98 -16.89
CA VAL A 74 3.07 12.42 -15.52
C VAL A 74 4.41 12.56 -14.82
N TYR A 75 4.62 13.71 -14.20
CA TYR A 75 5.84 14.02 -13.45
C TYR A 75 5.51 14.32 -11.99
N ALA A 76 6.41 13.96 -11.09
CA ALA A 76 6.41 14.37 -9.69
C ALA A 76 7.74 15.07 -9.37
N ASP A 77 7.67 16.32 -8.90
CA ASP A 77 8.85 17.17 -8.63
C ASP A 77 9.89 17.21 -9.79
N GLY A 78 9.42 17.07 -11.02
CA GLY A 78 10.24 17.09 -12.24
C GLY A 78 10.75 15.72 -12.70
N GLU A 79 10.56 14.66 -11.92
CA GLU A 79 10.87 13.28 -12.31
C GLU A 79 9.70 12.65 -13.08
N LEU A 80 9.98 12.00 -14.21
CA LEU A 80 8.97 11.28 -14.97
C LEU A 80 8.58 10.00 -14.23
N ILE A 81 7.32 9.92 -13.78
CA ILE A 81 6.82 8.77 -13.01
C ILE A 81 5.97 7.81 -13.85
N SER A 82 5.30 8.29 -14.90
CA SER A 82 4.50 7.43 -15.77
C SER A 82 4.21 8.08 -17.13
N THR A 83 3.95 7.25 -18.13
CA THR A 83 3.44 7.65 -19.44
C THR A 83 2.08 6.99 -19.68
N LEU A 84 1.07 7.80 -19.91
CA LEU A 84 -0.31 7.37 -20.18
C LEU A 84 -0.52 7.19 -21.69
N GLY A 85 -0.98 6.02 -22.09
CA GLY A 85 -1.53 5.78 -23.43
C GLY A 85 -3.01 6.09 -23.43
N VAL A 86 -3.43 7.20 -24.04
CA VAL A 86 -4.78 7.76 -23.95
C VAL A 86 -5.59 7.50 -25.22
N PRO A 87 -6.40 6.42 -25.28
CA PRO A 87 -7.32 6.16 -26.38
C PRO A 87 -8.51 7.12 -26.41
N GLY A 88 -9.30 7.09 -27.49
CA GLY A 88 -10.51 7.92 -27.67
C GLY A 88 -11.73 7.50 -26.86
N PHE A 89 -11.52 6.86 -25.72
CA PHE A 89 -12.53 6.60 -24.70
C PHE A 89 -11.98 7.06 -23.34
N ASP A 90 -12.80 7.04 -22.30
CA ASP A 90 -12.45 7.53 -20.96
C ASP A 90 -12.09 6.37 -20.02
N PRO A 91 -10.82 5.89 -19.99
CA PRO A 91 -10.37 4.99 -18.95
C PRO A 91 -9.65 5.75 -17.83
N ASP A 92 -9.68 5.12 -16.66
CA ASP A 92 -9.00 5.57 -15.47
C ASP A 92 -7.53 5.13 -15.52
N TYR A 93 -6.60 6.06 -15.34
CA TYR A 93 -5.17 5.78 -15.28
C TYR A 93 -4.66 5.91 -13.84
N PRO A 94 -4.47 4.79 -13.13
CA PRO A 94 -3.79 4.81 -11.84
C PRO A 94 -2.28 5.01 -12.05
N VAL A 95 -1.72 5.99 -11.35
CA VAL A 95 -0.29 6.29 -11.33
C VAL A 95 0.21 6.22 -9.90
N VAL A 96 1.09 5.26 -9.63
CA VAL A 96 1.67 5.03 -8.30
C VAL A 96 2.84 5.99 -8.08
N VAL A 97 2.84 6.72 -6.96
CA VAL A 97 3.92 7.68 -6.60
C VAL A 97 4.68 7.18 -5.37
N ARG A 98 3.97 6.90 -4.27
CA ARG A 98 4.51 6.41 -2.98
C ARG A 98 5.68 7.23 -2.45
N GLY A 99 5.55 8.55 -2.47
CA GLY A 99 6.63 9.48 -2.09
C GLY A 99 6.13 10.80 -1.56
N LYS A 100 7.00 11.54 -0.86
CA LYS A 100 6.74 12.96 -0.53
C LYS A 100 7.03 13.80 -1.76
N VAL A 101 6.01 14.47 -2.26
CA VAL A 101 6.10 15.32 -3.45
C VAL A 101 5.49 16.67 -3.16
N LYS A 102 6.01 17.73 -3.77
CA LYS A 102 5.41 19.07 -3.68
C LYS A 102 4.59 19.40 -4.92
N LYS A 103 5.03 18.93 -6.08
CA LYS A 103 4.51 19.31 -7.39
C LYS A 103 4.19 18.06 -8.22
N ILE A 104 3.01 18.05 -8.84
CA ILE A 104 2.62 17.04 -9.83
C ILE A 104 2.30 17.75 -11.15
N GLU A 105 2.83 17.24 -12.26
CA GLU A 105 2.58 17.76 -13.60
C GLU A 105 2.07 16.67 -14.53
N VAL A 106 1.08 17.01 -15.38
CA VAL A 106 0.63 16.16 -16.48
C VAL A 106 0.86 16.92 -17.78
N VAL A 107 1.63 16.35 -18.71
CA VAL A 107 2.07 17.01 -19.94
C VAL A 107 1.64 16.20 -21.15
N ALA A 108 0.88 16.80 -22.08
CA ALA A 108 0.54 16.12 -23.33
C ALA A 108 1.75 16.04 -24.25
N ARG A 109 2.07 14.84 -24.74
CA ARG A 109 3.22 14.62 -25.66
C ARG A 109 3.01 15.31 -27.01
N ALA A 110 4.09 15.36 -27.79
CA ALA A 110 4.03 15.79 -29.18
C ALA A 110 2.95 15.00 -29.94
N ASN A 111 2.22 15.69 -30.82
CA ASN A 111 1.12 15.13 -31.61
C ASN A 111 0.03 14.43 -30.78
N SER A 112 -0.16 14.85 -29.52
CA SER A 112 -1.22 14.34 -28.64
C SER A 112 -2.22 15.45 -28.27
N LYS A 113 -3.48 15.04 -28.11
CA LYS A 113 -4.56 15.91 -27.62
C LYS A 113 -5.37 15.14 -26.59
N VAL A 114 -5.17 15.49 -25.31
CA VAL A 114 -5.69 14.73 -24.16
C VAL A 114 -6.69 15.59 -23.40
N ALA A 115 -7.94 15.13 -23.25
CA ALA A 115 -8.92 15.75 -22.39
C ALA A 115 -8.83 15.13 -21.00
N ILE A 116 -8.39 15.89 -19.99
CA ILE A 116 -8.50 15.47 -18.59
C ILE A 116 -9.94 15.73 -18.14
N LEU A 117 -10.62 14.67 -17.73
CA LEU A 117 -12.02 14.67 -17.33
C LEU A 117 -12.18 14.68 -15.81
N ASP A 118 -11.27 14.00 -15.12
CA ASP A 118 -11.15 14.00 -13.66
C ASP A 118 -9.69 13.75 -13.26
N PHE A 119 -9.29 14.26 -12.10
CA PHE A 119 -7.94 14.15 -11.57
C PHE A 119 -8.00 14.17 -10.04
N GLN A 120 -7.72 13.01 -9.47
CA GLN A 120 -7.76 12.74 -8.05
C GLN A 120 -6.36 12.41 -7.53
N VAL A 121 -6.01 12.95 -6.37
CA VAL A 121 -4.73 12.68 -5.68
C VAL A 121 -5.01 12.11 -4.31
N PHE A 122 -4.40 10.95 -4.04
CA PHE A 122 -4.58 10.17 -2.83
C PHE A 122 -3.40 10.48 -1.90
N THR A 123 -3.61 11.42 -0.97
CA THR A 123 -2.58 11.78 0.04
C THR A 123 -2.67 10.96 1.31
N THR A 124 -3.82 10.35 1.56
CA THR A 124 -4.01 9.39 2.64
C THR A 124 -3.30 8.14 2.21
N ARG A 125 -2.37 7.69 3.05
CA ARG A 125 -1.86 6.33 2.93
C ARG A 125 -3.07 5.43 2.96
N LYS A 126 -3.36 4.74 1.86
CA LYS A 126 -4.21 3.56 1.92
C LYS A 126 -3.70 2.79 3.13
N ASN A 127 -4.57 2.50 4.10
CA ASN A 127 -4.23 1.57 5.17
C ASN A 127 -3.64 0.38 4.42
N TYR A 128 -2.33 0.18 4.54
CA TYR A 128 -1.73 -1.04 4.06
C TYR A 128 -2.50 -2.10 4.87
N ASN A 129 -3.13 -3.00 4.15
CA ASN A 129 -3.89 -4.08 4.78
C ASN A 129 -3.63 -5.29 3.88
N SER A 130 -2.35 -5.52 3.58
CA SER A 130 -1.90 -6.84 3.12
C SER A 130 -2.09 -7.87 4.23
N TYR A 131 -2.02 -7.40 5.48
CA TYR A 131 -2.29 -8.20 6.65
C TYR A 131 -3.81 -8.33 6.88
N SER A 132 -4.34 -9.52 6.63
CA SER A 132 -5.65 -9.90 7.15
C SER A 132 -5.46 -10.38 8.58
N GLN A 133 -6.03 -9.65 9.55
CA GLN A 133 -5.97 -10.05 10.95
C GLN A 133 -6.54 -11.46 11.11
N VAL A 134 -5.69 -12.36 11.60
CA VAL A 134 -6.08 -13.74 11.88
C VAL A 134 -6.95 -13.74 13.13
N SER A 135 -8.09 -14.44 13.08
CA SER A 135 -9.00 -14.49 14.22
C SER A 135 -8.32 -15.18 15.41
N LEU A 136 -8.75 -14.87 16.65
CA LEU A 136 -8.17 -15.46 17.87
C LEU A 136 -8.14 -17.00 17.84
N ALA A 137 -9.15 -17.64 17.24
CA ALA A 137 -9.23 -19.10 17.13
C ALA A 137 -8.28 -19.70 16.06
N GLU A 138 -7.78 -18.88 15.14
CA GLU A 138 -6.86 -19.27 14.08
C GLU A 138 -5.40 -18.95 14.44
N ARG A 139 -5.16 -17.99 15.35
CA ARG A 139 -3.81 -17.67 15.86
C ARG A 139 -3.13 -18.85 16.55
N SER A 140 -3.89 -19.72 17.20
CA SER A 140 -3.37 -20.96 17.81
C SER A 140 -3.17 -22.08 16.78
N LYS A 141 -3.36 -21.80 15.49
CA LYS A 141 -3.30 -22.76 14.40
C LYS A 141 -2.41 -22.26 13.26
N PHE A 142 -1.47 -21.37 13.54
CA PHE A 142 -0.42 -21.09 12.56
C PHE A 142 0.19 -22.44 12.17
N SER A 143 -0.09 -22.90 10.95
CA SER A 143 0.44 -24.18 10.52
C SER A 143 1.90 -23.97 10.11
N LEU A 144 2.65 -25.06 10.18
CA LEU A 144 4.01 -25.17 9.65
C LEU A 144 4.21 -24.59 8.25
N ASP A 145 3.14 -24.49 7.46
CA ASP A 145 3.23 -24.24 6.03
C ASP A 145 3.29 -22.74 5.67
N ASP A 146 3.05 -21.82 6.63
CA ASP A 146 2.87 -20.39 6.31
C ASP A 146 3.48 -19.40 7.31
N TRP A 147 4.33 -19.82 8.26
CA TRP A 147 4.95 -18.88 9.21
C TRP A 147 5.67 -17.72 8.52
N GLY A 148 6.41 -18.01 7.45
CA GLY A 148 7.14 -16.99 6.72
C GLY A 148 6.21 -15.96 6.06
N LYS A 149 5.10 -16.39 5.44
CA LYS A 149 4.09 -15.48 4.88
C LYS A 149 3.46 -14.60 5.95
N HIS A 150 3.02 -15.19 7.06
CA HIS A 150 2.38 -14.42 8.15
C HIS A 150 3.34 -13.41 8.79
N VAL A 151 4.62 -13.77 8.97
CA VAL A 151 5.62 -12.82 9.44
C VAL A 151 5.85 -11.70 8.42
N LEU A 152 5.92 -12.01 7.12
CA LEU A 152 6.12 -10.98 6.10
C LEU A 152 4.98 -9.97 6.07
N ASP A 153 3.73 -10.43 6.13
CA ASP A 153 2.57 -9.55 6.16
C ASP A 153 2.55 -8.70 7.44
N SER A 154 2.80 -9.32 8.60
CA SER A 154 2.78 -8.62 9.90
C SER A 154 3.89 -7.58 10.00
N VAL A 155 5.12 -7.92 9.59
CA VAL A 155 6.28 -7.01 9.65
C VAL A 155 6.16 -5.89 8.62
N HIS A 156 5.59 -6.17 7.44
CA HIS A 156 5.32 -5.14 6.45
C HIS A 156 4.37 -4.10 7.03
N GLU A 157 3.23 -4.53 7.55
CA GLU A 157 2.23 -3.64 8.14
C GLU A 157 2.79 -2.85 9.33
N MET A 158 3.45 -3.55 10.26
CA MET A 158 4.07 -2.93 11.43
C MET A 158 5.10 -1.87 11.05
N TYR A 159 5.96 -2.14 10.06
CA TYR A 159 6.95 -1.16 9.59
C TYR A 159 6.29 0.11 9.08
N PHE A 160 5.25 -0.01 8.24
CA PHE A 160 4.57 1.15 7.69
C PHE A 160 3.86 1.93 8.80
N LEU A 161 3.09 1.29 9.68
CA LEU A 161 2.45 1.96 10.81
C LEU A 161 3.47 2.70 11.71
N MET A 162 4.58 2.05 12.07
CA MET A 162 5.61 2.67 12.92
C MET A 162 6.31 3.84 12.23
N ARG A 163 6.71 3.69 10.96
CA ARG A 163 7.32 4.74 10.13
C ARG A 163 6.41 5.94 10.01
N ASP A 164 5.12 5.67 9.86
CA ASP A 164 4.12 6.69 9.62
C ASP A 164 3.86 7.53 10.87
N GLN A 165 3.97 6.91 12.04
CA GLN A 165 3.91 7.54 13.35
C GLN A 165 5.27 8.10 13.81
N GLY A 166 6.33 7.98 13.01
CA GLY A 166 7.67 8.45 13.35
C GLY A 166 8.37 7.65 14.46
N LEU A 167 7.93 6.40 14.68
CA LEU A 167 8.40 5.52 15.75
C LEU A 167 9.60 4.65 15.36
N ILE A 168 9.90 4.54 14.07
CA ILE A 168 11.01 3.74 13.56
C ILE A 168 11.95 4.58 12.72
N SER A 169 13.25 4.43 12.98
CA SER A 169 14.33 5.03 12.21
C SER A 169 14.83 4.08 11.11
N GLU A 170 15.59 4.62 10.16
CA GLU A 170 16.23 3.81 9.11
C GLU A 170 17.20 2.77 9.69
N GLN A 171 17.94 3.12 10.75
CA GLN A 171 18.84 2.19 11.43
C GLN A 171 18.06 1.02 12.05
N GLU A 172 16.93 1.29 12.69
CA GLU A 172 16.08 0.24 13.28
C GLU A 172 15.40 -0.65 12.24
N PHE A 173 15.13 -0.12 11.04
CA PHE A 173 14.74 -0.94 9.91
C PHE A 173 15.84 -1.95 9.55
N VAL A 174 17.10 -1.49 9.48
CA VAL A 174 18.24 -2.35 9.15
C VAL A 174 18.54 -3.37 10.26
N ASP A 175 18.42 -2.96 11.52
CA ASP A 175 18.80 -3.79 12.67
C ASP A 175 17.74 -4.85 13.02
N TYR A 176 16.46 -4.56 12.80
CA TYR A 176 15.36 -5.39 13.30
C TYR A 176 14.41 -5.86 12.19
N VAL A 177 13.90 -4.94 11.36
CA VAL A 177 12.88 -5.26 10.33
C VAL A 177 13.47 -6.11 9.20
N GLN A 178 14.59 -5.68 8.63
CA GLN A 178 15.22 -6.35 7.50
C GLN A 178 15.67 -7.79 7.83
N PRO A 179 16.29 -8.08 8.99
CA PRO A 179 16.64 -9.44 9.38
C PRO A 179 15.43 -10.36 9.53
N ILE A 180 14.33 -9.90 10.14
CA ILE A 180 13.11 -10.69 10.24
C ILE A 180 12.58 -11.03 8.85
N ARG A 181 12.46 -10.03 7.96
CA ARG A 181 11.97 -10.25 6.59
C ARG A 181 12.82 -11.25 5.82
N ARG A 182 14.15 -11.14 5.92
CA ARG A 182 15.07 -12.08 5.27
C ARG A 182 14.82 -13.51 5.76
N MET A 183 14.75 -13.70 7.08
CA MET A 183 14.53 -15.03 7.64
C MET A 183 13.15 -15.59 7.29
N ALA A 184 12.11 -14.74 7.26
CA ALA A 184 10.76 -15.15 6.89
C ALA A 184 10.70 -15.67 5.44
N ILE A 185 11.38 -15.00 4.49
CA ILE A 185 11.53 -15.46 3.11
C ILE A 185 12.27 -16.80 3.06
N GLU A 186 13.39 -16.93 3.78
CA GLU A 186 14.18 -18.16 3.78
C GLU A 186 13.43 -19.35 4.35
N THR A 187 12.65 -19.12 5.42
CA THR A 187 11.76 -20.11 6.05
C THR A 187 10.66 -20.52 5.08
N GLN A 188 9.88 -19.57 4.54
CA GLN A 188 8.81 -19.90 3.59
C GLN A 188 9.32 -20.65 2.36
N ALA A 189 10.45 -20.22 1.79
CA ALA A 189 11.05 -20.92 0.65
C ALA A 189 11.57 -22.32 1.02
N SER A 190 11.81 -22.59 2.30
CA SER A 190 12.10 -23.94 2.78
C SER A 190 10.84 -24.78 2.87
N ASP A 191 9.77 -24.20 3.40
CA ASP A 191 8.47 -24.85 3.64
C ASP A 191 7.81 -25.20 2.31
N ASP A 192 7.78 -24.27 1.35
CA ASP A 192 7.24 -24.50 0.01
C ASP A 192 7.98 -25.62 -0.76
N ALA A 193 9.23 -25.93 -0.38
CA ALA A 193 10.10 -26.86 -1.09
C ALA A 193 10.35 -28.18 -0.36
N ARG A 194 9.95 -28.32 0.91
CA ARG A 194 10.31 -29.45 1.78
C ARG A 194 9.21 -29.72 2.80
N ASP A 195 9.12 -30.97 3.24
CA ASP A 195 8.28 -31.31 4.38
C ASP A 195 8.70 -30.52 5.63
N ALA A 196 7.70 -30.15 6.43
CA ALA A 196 7.84 -29.37 7.66
C ALA A 196 8.79 -29.99 8.71
N ASP A 197 8.97 -31.31 8.68
CA ASP A 197 9.87 -32.05 9.57
C ASP A 197 11.34 -32.03 9.08
N SER A 198 11.65 -31.32 8.00
CA SER A 198 13.01 -31.18 7.50
C SER A 198 13.88 -30.43 8.51
N LEU A 199 15.03 -31.02 8.87
CA LEU A 199 16.05 -30.37 9.71
C LEU A 199 16.46 -28.98 9.15
N LYS A 200 16.43 -28.80 7.83
CA LYS A 200 16.77 -27.51 7.20
C LYS A 200 15.68 -26.45 7.44
N THR A 201 14.43 -26.86 7.40
CA THR A 201 13.27 -26.02 7.72
C THR A 201 13.28 -25.63 9.19
N TYR A 202 13.49 -26.60 10.08
CA TYR A 202 13.73 -26.38 11.51
C TYR A 202 14.78 -25.30 11.78
N MET A 203 15.98 -25.43 11.18
CA MET A 203 17.07 -24.48 11.43
C MET A 203 16.73 -23.04 10.98
N LYS A 204 15.89 -22.89 9.97
CA LYS A 204 15.44 -21.58 9.47
C LYS A 204 14.31 -21.02 10.33
N ALA A 205 13.33 -21.84 10.70
CA ALA A 205 12.27 -21.46 11.63
C ALA A 205 12.86 -21.02 12.98
N LYS A 206 13.84 -21.76 13.53
CA LYS A 206 14.56 -21.36 14.75
C LYS A 206 15.23 -19.99 14.61
N LYS A 207 15.90 -19.74 13.48
CA LYS A 207 16.53 -18.43 13.21
C LYS A 207 15.50 -17.32 13.05
N LEU A 208 14.36 -17.60 12.42
CA LEU A 208 13.24 -16.66 12.32
C LEU A 208 12.73 -16.27 13.70
N ALA A 209 12.45 -17.26 14.57
CA ALA A 209 12.03 -17.02 15.94
C ALA A 209 13.07 -16.20 16.72
N GLN A 210 14.37 -16.50 16.56
CA GLN A 210 15.44 -15.70 17.15
C GLN A 210 15.41 -14.24 16.66
N LYS A 211 15.15 -14.00 15.37
CA LYS A 211 15.03 -12.62 14.84
C LYS A 211 13.81 -11.88 15.35
N ILE A 212 12.73 -12.59 15.67
CA ILE A 212 11.59 -11.99 16.37
C ILE A 212 12.01 -11.60 17.79
N ILE A 213 12.77 -12.43 18.51
CA ILE A 213 13.28 -12.11 19.86
C ILE A 213 14.23 -10.91 19.82
N ASP A 214 15.20 -10.91 18.90
CA ASP A 214 16.19 -9.83 18.74
C ASP A 214 15.50 -8.47 18.47
N ALA A 215 14.28 -8.48 17.93
CA ALA A 215 13.47 -7.29 17.64
C ALA A 215 12.58 -6.82 18.81
N ALA A 216 12.77 -7.32 20.03
CA ALA A 216 12.08 -6.85 21.23
C ALA A 216 12.04 -5.31 21.37
N PRO A 217 13.11 -4.54 21.06
CA PRO A 217 13.05 -3.08 21.11
C PRO A 217 12.00 -2.45 20.19
N LEU A 218 11.63 -3.08 19.08
CA LEU A 218 10.54 -2.60 18.23
C LEU A 218 9.17 -2.76 18.91
N PHE A 219 8.96 -3.89 19.58
CA PHE A 219 7.70 -4.18 20.27
C PHE A 219 7.53 -3.32 21.52
N ASP A 220 8.62 -3.00 22.22
CA ASP A 220 8.54 -2.10 23.37
C ASP A 220 8.06 -0.69 22.97
N LYS A 221 8.40 -0.26 21.75
CA LYS A 221 7.89 1.00 21.19
C LYS A 221 6.42 0.95 20.86
N THR A 222 5.87 -0.18 20.41
CA THR A 222 4.43 -0.26 20.12
C THR A 222 3.60 -0.07 21.38
N LEU A 223 4.07 -0.63 22.51
CA LEU A 223 3.43 -0.49 23.82
C LEU A 223 3.33 0.97 24.30
N MET A 224 4.23 1.84 23.84
CA MET A 224 4.25 3.26 24.25
C MET A 224 3.14 4.09 23.60
N VAL A 225 2.54 3.63 22.50
CA VAL A 225 1.67 4.46 21.65
C VAL A 225 0.20 4.06 21.76
N MET A 226 -0.10 2.99 22.50
CA MET A 226 -1.46 2.47 22.72
C MET A 226 -2.26 2.30 21.42
N ASP A 227 -1.59 1.89 20.34
CA ASP A 227 -2.22 1.60 19.05
C ASP A 227 -2.59 0.12 18.98
N GLN A 228 -3.90 -0.15 19.05
CA GLN A 228 -4.42 -1.51 19.05
C GLN A 228 -3.93 -2.34 17.85
N ARG A 229 -3.72 -1.74 16.67
CA ARG A 229 -3.24 -2.48 15.50
C ARG A 229 -1.79 -2.91 15.67
N LEU A 230 -0.93 -2.01 16.15
CA LEU A 230 0.46 -2.34 16.44
C LEU A 230 0.58 -3.40 17.55
N ASP A 231 -0.30 -3.35 18.54
CA ASP A 231 -0.38 -4.36 19.60
C ASP A 231 -0.76 -5.73 19.03
N MET A 232 -1.78 -5.80 18.16
CA MET A 232 -2.18 -7.05 17.52
C MET A 232 -1.06 -7.66 16.67
N LEU A 233 -0.38 -6.86 15.85
CA LEU A 233 0.75 -7.30 15.02
C LEU A 233 1.91 -7.85 15.87
N SER A 234 2.18 -7.18 17.00
CA SER A 234 3.20 -7.63 17.96
C SER A 234 2.80 -8.95 18.63
N ILE A 235 1.52 -9.13 18.96
CA ILE A 235 0.98 -10.39 19.46
C ILE A 235 1.15 -11.48 18.41
N ASP A 236 0.77 -11.24 17.16
CA ASP A 236 0.84 -12.24 16.09
C ASP A 236 2.29 -12.71 15.84
N LEU A 237 3.25 -11.78 15.81
CA LEU A 237 4.67 -12.12 15.70
C LEU A 237 5.17 -12.94 16.89
N LYS A 238 4.76 -12.59 18.12
CA LYS A 238 5.10 -13.34 19.33
C LYS A 238 4.44 -14.72 19.34
N THR A 239 3.20 -14.86 18.88
CA THR A 239 2.50 -16.14 18.77
C THR A 239 3.20 -17.06 17.78
N ILE A 240 3.63 -16.56 16.61
CA ILE A 240 4.42 -17.35 15.66
C ILE A 240 5.74 -17.81 16.30
N LYS A 241 6.40 -16.96 17.11
CA LYS A 241 7.60 -17.35 17.86
C LYS A 241 7.30 -18.50 18.84
N GLU A 242 6.22 -18.42 19.62
CA GLU A 242 5.84 -19.51 20.55
C GLU A 242 5.50 -20.80 19.81
N ASP A 243 4.77 -20.70 18.69
CA ASP A 243 4.37 -21.86 17.89
C ASP A 243 5.57 -22.60 17.29
N ILE A 244 6.59 -21.87 16.81
CA ILE A 244 7.87 -22.46 16.39
C ILE A 244 8.57 -23.15 17.58
N SER A 245 8.52 -22.55 18.76
CA SER A 245 9.11 -23.08 20.00
C SER A 245 8.48 -24.40 20.39
N GLU A 246 7.14 -24.44 20.43
CA GLU A 246 6.34 -25.61 20.80
C GLU A 246 6.51 -26.74 19.77
N LYS A 247 6.39 -26.42 18.49
CA LYS A 247 6.44 -27.41 17.40
C LYS A 247 7.74 -28.21 17.37
N TYR A 248 8.86 -27.56 17.71
CA TYR A 248 10.18 -28.18 17.65
C TYR A 248 10.82 -28.40 19.02
N ASP A 249 10.06 -28.26 20.10
CA ASP A 249 10.52 -28.44 21.49
C ASP A 249 11.83 -27.67 21.78
N ILE A 250 11.85 -26.39 21.38
CA ILE A 250 12.99 -25.50 21.59
C ILE A 250 12.68 -24.61 22.79
N ASN A 251 13.64 -24.45 23.70
CA ASN A 251 13.57 -23.37 24.68
C ASN A 251 14.11 -22.08 24.06
N LEU A 252 13.23 -21.09 23.91
CA LEU A 252 13.50 -19.76 23.35
C LEU A 252 13.22 -18.63 24.37
N GLU A 253 13.25 -18.94 25.67
CA GLU A 253 13.19 -17.95 26.77
C GLU A 253 14.44 -17.05 26.85
#